data_AF-A0A7S6MER5-F1
#
_entry.id   AF-A0A7S6MER5-F1
#
_cell.length_a   1.000
_cell.length_b   1.000
_cell.length_c   1.000
_cell.angle_alpha   90.00
_cell.angle_beta   90.00
_cell.angle_gamma   90.00
#
_symmetry.space_group_name_H-M   'P 1'
#
loop_
_entity.id
_entity.type
_entity.pdbx_description
1 polymer ?
#
loop_
_entity_poly.entity_id
_entity_poly.type
_entity_poly.pdbx_seq_one_letter_code
_entity_poly.pdbx_strand_id
1 'polypeptide(L)'
;MTTTFRQVSHHAALVTAMTLFGVTAPTLQAQEQRISMAFSTGGPMNDTSFRPVMTERELKHYGRVLTLDDTQSLLARELLAAYRQTFDAEVEKIRTKQREMREEVQATGDFSIFGRQMGPLMEGWNKTRERLDEELIVNLRSLLREDQADRWPIFEREQRRAKLLPNSRLGGEDVDLLLLVGDLELSEEELARVAPMLEQWAVEIDIALTSRQAALEPLQREMIEKMGDREAIAKIWEQGTKKRIVVRDVNERTLAGLRAELGPELGDRLHAAYLKRAFPLAFETTRAHRMFEAVRKHAKLAPEQEPIINDLESQFNTRLDGLTNRLIDAIRKEEQELPPFIANMQPVRDNRGGRGAEIVIAGAPFGQEPYGGLLKERFDLAKNTITQIESVLTPVQKESLPSIDMSETVNAFVSRAVRFQL
;
A
#
# COMPACT_ATOMS: atom_id res chain seq x y z
N MET A 1 -82.19 -4.89 38.18
CA MET A 1 -82.46 -4.50 36.78
C MET A 1 -81.15 -3.95 36.23
N THR A 2 -80.47 -4.45 35.21
CA THR A 2 -80.59 -5.58 34.27
C THR A 2 -79.26 -5.42 33.47
N THR A 3 -78.37 -6.43 33.41
CA THR A 3 -78.14 -7.26 32.19
C THR A 3 -77.45 -6.43 31.07
N THR A 4 -76.33 -6.75 30.39
CA THR A 4 -75.78 -8.01 29.85
C THR A 4 -74.47 -7.71 29.07
N PHE A 5 -73.47 -8.60 29.17
CA PHE A 5 -72.77 -9.35 28.10
C PHE A 5 -72.57 -8.81 26.65
N ARG A 6 -71.32 -8.86 26.14
CA ARG A 6 -70.76 -9.67 25.00
C ARG A 6 -69.44 -9.03 24.48
N GLN A 7 -68.27 -9.67 24.43
CA GLN A 7 -67.75 -10.83 23.67
C GLN A 7 -67.28 -10.53 22.23
N VAL A 8 -66.04 -11.02 21.96
CA VAL A 8 -65.36 -11.52 20.74
C VAL A 8 -64.60 -10.59 19.75
N SER A 9 -63.31 -10.95 19.62
CA SER A 9 -62.46 -11.18 18.41
C SER A 9 -61.73 -10.05 17.66
N HIS A 10 -60.40 -10.27 17.60
CA HIS A 10 -59.41 -9.98 16.56
C HIS A 10 -59.91 -9.42 15.23
N HIS A 11 -59.19 -8.44 14.67
CA HIS A 11 -58.60 -8.47 13.32
C HIS A 11 -57.46 -7.44 13.20
N ALA A 12 -56.41 -7.86 12.50
CA ALA A 12 -55.18 -7.11 12.23
C ALA A 12 -55.42 -5.99 11.20
N ALA A 13 -54.73 -4.86 11.36
CA ALA A 13 -54.47 -3.92 10.28
C ALA A 13 -53.06 -3.34 10.45
N LEU A 14 -52.16 -3.86 9.62
CA LEU A 14 -50.78 -3.44 9.41
C LEU A 14 -50.81 -2.09 8.67
N VAL A 15 -50.29 -1.02 9.26
CA VAL A 15 -50.08 0.27 8.57
C VAL A 15 -48.63 0.33 8.11
N THR A 16 -48.41 0.05 6.83
CA THR A 16 -47.13 0.23 6.14
C THR A 16 -46.96 1.70 5.77
N ALA A 17 -46.09 2.41 6.50
CA ALA A 17 -45.65 3.74 6.11
C ALA A 17 -44.52 3.63 5.06
N MET A 18 -44.85 3.79 3.78
CA MET A 18 -43.88 3.99 2.71
C MET A 18 -43.31 5.41 2.81
N THR A 19 -42.07 5.53 3.26
CA THR A 19 -41.27 6.76 3.15
C THR A 19 -40.57 6.76 1.78
N LEU A 20 -41.06 7.58 0.85
CA LEU A 20 -40.34 7.90 -0.38
C LEU A 20 -39.09 8.73 -0.02
N PHE A 21 -37.90 8.14 -0.11
CA PHE A 21 -36.66 8.90 -0.17
C PHE A 21 -36.46 9.43 -1.60
N GLY A 22 -36.71 10.73 -1.78
CA GLY A 22 -36.32 11.45 -2.98
C GLY A 22 -34.80 11.57 -3.05
N VAL A 23 -34.20 11.04 -4.11
CA VAL A 23 -32.80 11.27 -4.47
C VAL A 23 -32.70 12.71 -4.95
N THR A 24 -32.32 13.64 -4.06
CA THR A 24 -31.98 15.00 -4.45
C THR A 24 -30.60 14.99 -5.11
N ALA A 25 -30.53 15.41 -6.37
CA ALA A 25 -29.26 15.68 -7.04
C ALA A 25 -28.43 16.68 -6.20
N PRO A 26 -27.11 16.47 -6.05
CA PRO A 26 -26.27 17.40 -5.31
C PRO A 26 -26.29 18.80 -5.95
N THR A 27 -26.42 19.82 -5.12
CA THR A 27 -26.38 21.23 -5.55
C THR A 27 -24.96 21.61 -5.97
N LEU A 28 -24.84 22.56 -6.93
CA LEU A 28 -23.55 23.05 -7.47
C LEU A 28 -22.54 23.46 -6.37
N GLN A 29 -23.00 24.01 -5.24
CA GLN A 29 -22.15 24.39 -4.11
C GLN A 29 -21.49 23.19 -3.40
N ALA A 30 -22.14 22.03 -3.36
CA ALA A 30 -21.56 20.81 -2.79
C ALA A 30 -20.51 20.18 -3.71
N GLN A 31 -20.57 20.46 -5.02
CA GLN A 31 -19.57 20.04 -6.00
C GLN A 31 -18.33 20.96 -5.94
N GLU A 32 -18.51 22.28 -5.82
CA GLU A 32 -17.41 23.24 -5.62
C GLU A 32 -16.65 23.00 -4.30
N GLN A 33 -17.35 22.65 -3.20
CA GLN A 33 -16.71 22.31 -1.93
C GLN A 33 -15.97 20.96 -1.95
N ARG A 34 -16.36 20.01 -2.80
CA ARG A 34 -15.65 18.73 -2.96
C ARG A 34 -14.38 18.89 -3.79
N ILE A 35 -14.43 19.71 -4.85
CA ILE A 35 -13.26 20.05 -5.67
C ILE A 35 -12.26 20.87 -4.85
N SER A 36 -12.72 21.81 -4.01
CA SER A 36 -11.82 22.56 -3.11
C SER A 36 -11.18 21.68 -2.02
N MET A 37 -11.85 20.60 -1.56
CA MET A 37 -11.24 19.63 -0.65
C MET A 37 -10.21 18.72 -1.32
N ALA A 38 -10.40 18.33 -2.59
CA ALA A 38 -9.45 17.52 -3.34
C ALA A 38 -8.11 18.24 -3.60
N PHE A 39 -8.10 19.58 -3.62
CA PHE A 39 -6.89 20.39 -3.81
C PHE A 39 -6.38 21.10 -2.55
N SER A 40 -7.20 21.27 -1.49
CA SER A 40 -6.78 21.91 -0.23
C SER A 40 -6.31 20.92 0.85
N THR A 41 -6.72 19.65 0.76
CA THR A 41 -6.07 18.61 1.53
C THR A 41 -4.79 18.22 0.80
N GLY A 42 -3.66 18.74 1.27
CA GLY A 42 -2.34 18.17 1.03
C GLY A 42 -2.29 16.75 1.58
N GLY A 43 -3.04 15.84 0.95
CA GLY A 43 -2.83 14.42 1.10
C GLY A 43 -1.37 14.13 0.76
N PRO A 44 -0.77 13.09 1.36
CA PRO A 44 0.58 12.71 1.03
C PRO A 44 0.56 12.21 -0.41
N MET A 45 0.68 13.13 -1.37
CA MET A 45 1.33 12.83 -2.62
C MET A 45 2.72 12.38 -2.20
N ASN A 46 2.88 11.06 -2.15
CA ASN A 46 4.15 10.38 -2.07
C ASN A 46 4.86 10.61 -3.41
N ASP A 47 4.99 11.88 -3.80
CA ASP A 47 5.41 12.32 -5.10
C ASP A 47 6.91 12.11 -5.15
N THR A 48 7.25 10.93 -5.66
CA THR A 48 8.61 10.53 -5.97
C THR A 48 9.30 11.61 -6.83
N SER A 49 8.55 12.45 -7.55
CA SER A 49 9.05 13.58 -8.35
C SER A 49 9.78 14.64 -7.55
N PHE A 50 9.49 14.83 -6.25
CA PHE A 50 10.19 15.78 -5.37
C PHE A 50 11.20 15.12 -4.44
N ARG A 51 11.50 13.83 -4.65
CA ARG A 51 12.54 13.12 -3.93
C ARG A 51 13.85 13.14 -4.73
N PRO A 52 14.98 13.49 -4.08
CA PRO A 52 16.32 13.28 -4.62
C PRO A 52 16.51 11.89 -5.23
N VAL A 53 17.35 11.78 -6.26
CA VAL A 53 17.70 10.48 -6.87
C VAL A 53 18.33 9.50 -5.88
N MET A 54 19.03 10.03 -4.88
CA MET A 54 19.53 9.26 -3.75
C MET A 54 19.61 10.10 -2.48
N THR A 55 19.52 9.41 -1.36
CA THR A 55 19.75 9.91 0.00
C THR A 55 21.17 9.62 0.45
N GLU A 56 21.63 10.26 1.52
CA GLU A 56 22.94 9.98 2.11
C GLU A 56 23.05 8.52 2.60
N ARG A 57 21.96 7.97 3.13
CA ARG A 57 21.88 6.56 3.54
C ARG A 57 22.06 5.63 2.34
N GLU A 58 21.41 5.93 1.23
CA GLU A 58 21.55 5.18 -0.02
C GLU A 58 22.97 5.33 -0.58
N LEU A 59 23.54 6.54 -0.59
CA LEU A 59 24.92 6.75 -1.00
C LEU A 59 25.91 5.92 -0.17
N LYS A 60 25.73 5.85 1.14
CA LYS A 60 26.55 4.99 2.01
C LYS A 60 26.42 3.52 1.65
N HIS A 61 25.21 3.06 1.33
CA HIS A 61 24.98 1.68 0.87
C HIS A 61 25.67 1.44 -0.49
N TYR A 62 25.46 2.31 -1.46
CA TYR A 62 26.10 2.24 -2.78
C TYR A 62 27.62 2.35 -2.72
N GLY A 63 28.15 3.12 -1.78
CA GLY A 63 29.59 3.20 -1.54
C GLY A 63 30.19 1.84 -1.15
N ARG A 64 29.46 1.03 -0.38
CA ARG A 64 29.86 -0.37 -0.09
C ARG A 64 29.74 -1.26 -1.31
N VAL A 65 28.66 -1.12 -2.09
CA VAL A 65 28.46 -1.87 -3.34
C VAL A 65 29.56 -1.58 -4.35
N LEU A 66 30.04 -0.34 -4.44
CA LEU A 66 31.13 0.10 -5.33
C LEU A 66 32.51 -0.03 -4.69
N THR A 67 32.60 -0.46 -3.43
CA THR A 67 33.84 -0.56 -2.65
C THR A 67 34.65 0.75 -2.66
N LEU A 68 33.98 1.88 -2.48
CA LEU A 68 34.62 3.19 -2.40
C LEU A 68 35.57 3.25 -1.20
N ASP A 69 36.76 3.78 -1.40
CA ASP A 69 37.65 4.10 -0.28
C ASP A 69 37.18 5.35 0.48
N ASP A 70 37.88 5.73 1.55
CA ASP A 70 37.51 6.86 2.40
C ASP A 70 37.51 8.19 1.64
N THR A 71 38.47 8.36 0.72
CA THR A 71 38.61 9.59 -0.09
C THR A 71 37.47 9.68 -1.10
N GLN A 72 37.23 8.60 -1.85
CA GLN A 72 36.11 8.51 -2.78
C GLN A 72 34.77 8.69 -2.08
N SER A 73 34.62 8.10 -0.89
CA SER A 73 33.41 8.25 -0.07
C SER A 73 33.19 9.68 0.39
N LEU A 74 34.26 10.42 0.72
CA LEU A 74 34.19 11.83 1.05
C LEU A 74 33.76 12.67 -0.16
N LEU A 75 34.43 12.50 -1.31
CA LEU A 75 34.11 13.20 -2.54
C LEU A 75 32.68 12.91 -3.01
N ALA A 76 32.23 11.66 -2.90
CA ALA A 76 30.87 11.27 -3.24
C ALA A 76 29.82 11.98 -2.35
N ARG A 77 30.12 12.18 -1.06
CA ARG A 77 29.24 12.95 -0.15
C ARG A 77 29.21 14.44 -0.52
N GLU A 78 30.35 15.01 -0.91
CA GLU A 78 30.42 16.40 -1.38
C GLU A 78 29.61 16.61 -2.67
N LEU A 79 29.73 15.68 -3.63
CA LEU A 79 28.90 15.68 -4.86
C LEU A 79 27.41 15.61 -4.53
N LEU A 80 27.01 14.72 -3.62
CA LEU A 80 25.62 14.62 -3.20
C LEU A 80 25.12 15.88 -2.49
N ALA A 81 25.96 16.51 -1.66
CA ALA A 81 25.61 17.76 -0.98
C ALA A 81 25.39 18.91 -1.98
N ALA A 82 26.28 19.05 -2.97
CA ALA A 82 26.13 20.05 -4.04
C ALA A 82 24.88 19.81 -4.91
N TYR A 83 24.62 18.53 -5.27
CA TYR A 83 23.39 18.14 -5.94
C TYR A 83 22.16 18.52 -5.12
N ARG A 84 22.12 18.19 -3.83
CA ARG A 84 20.98 18.46 -2.93
C ARG A 84 20.69 19.96 -2.81
N GLN A 85 21.74 20.77 -2.65
CA GLN A 85 21.58 22.22 -2.61
C GLN A 85 20.87 22.76 -3.86
N THR A 86 21.27 22.28 -5.04
CA THR A 86 20.68 22.69 -6.32
C THR A 86 19.27 22.15 -6.48
N PHE A 87 19.06 20.87 -6.16
CA PHE A 87 17.76 20.20 -6.21
C PHE A 87 16.73 20.92 -5.31
N ASP A 88 17.08 21.17 -4.04
CA ASP A 88 16.19 21.81 -3.08
C ASP A 88 15.84 23.24 -3.49
N ALA A 89 16.78 23.97 -4.08
CA ALA A 89 16.53 25.31 -4.63
C ALA A 89 15.51 25.29 -5.79
N GLU A 90 15.60 24.31 -6.70
CA GLU A 90 14.61 24.15 -7.78
C GLU A 90 13.23 23.70 -7.25
N VAL A 91 13.19 22.79 -6.26
CA VAL A 91 11.95 22.40 -5.60
C VAL A 91 11.26 23.61 -4.93
N GLU A 92 12.02 24.50 -4.29
CA GLU A 92 11.46 25.72 -3.70
C GLU A 92 10.87 26.69 -4.75
N LYS A 93 11.44 26.76 -5.95
CA LYS A 93 10.83 27.54 -7.05
C LYS A 93 9.47 26.97 -7.43
N ILE A 94 9.35 25.65 -7.52
CA ILE A 94 8.08 24.98 -7.83
C ILE A 94 7.07 25.20 -6.72
N ARG A 95 7.46 25.01 -5.45
CA ARG A 95 6.60 25.28 -4.29
C ARG A 95 6.11 26.74 -4.26
N THR A 96 6.98 27.68 -4.63
CA THR A 96 6.62 29.10 -4.76
C THR A 96 5.57 29.30 -5.85
N LYS A 97 5.78 28.75 -7.04
CA LYS A 97 4.79 28.82 -8.13
C LYS A 97 3.47 28.14 -7.77
N GLN A 98 3.49 27.05 -7.02
CA GLN A 98 2.27 26.42 -6.51
C GLN A 98 1.52 27.29 -5.51
N ARG A 99 2.21 28.06 -4.66
CA ARG A 99 1.58 29.06 -3.77
C ARG A 99 0.94 30.17 -4.58
N GLU A 100 1.67 30.74 -5.54
CA GLU A 100 1.15 31.80 -6.43
C GLU A 100 -0.10 31.33 -7.19
N MET A 101 -0.09 30.11 -7.76
CA MET A 101 -1.26 29.54 -8.43
C MET A 101 -2.47 29.38 -7.48
N ARG A 102 -2.25 28.94 -6.24
CA ARG A 102 -3.33 28.82 -5.24
C ARG A 102 -3.93 30.18 -4.90
N GLU A 103 -3.10 31.18 -4.71
CA GLU A 103 -3.55 32.56 -4.44
C GLU A 103 -4.33 33.13 -5.64
N GLU A 104 -3.87 32.88 -6.87
CA GLU A 104 -4.56 33.31 -8.10
C GLU A 104 -5.92 32.63 -8.24
N VAL A 105 -6.01 31.32 -7.99
CA VAL A 105 -7.28 30.57 -8.00
C VAL A 105 -8.21 31.07 -6.90
N GLN A 106 -7.70 31.37 -5.71
CA GLN A 106 -8.52 31.91 -4.61
C GLN A 106 -9.06 33.31 -4.96
N ALA A 107 -8.25 34.14 -5.62
CA ALA A 107 -8.64 35.50 -6.00
C ALA A 107 -9.64 35.53 -7.17
N THR A 108 -9.51 34.62 -8.14
CA THR A 108 -10.28 34.64 -9.40
C THR A 108 -11.44 33.64 -9.44
N GLY A 109 -11.38 32.58 -8.62
CA GLY A 109 -12.23 31.41 -8.75
C GLY A 109 -11.92 30.55 -9.99
N ASP A 110 -10.86 30.84 -10.74
CA ASP A 110 -10.51 30.12 -11.97
C ASP A 110 -9.59 28.92 -11.72
N PHE A 111 -10.18 27.75 -11.48
CA PHE A 111 -9.43 26.51 -11.30
C PHE A 111 -8.65 26.06 -12.55
N SER A 112 -8.97 26.59 -13.74
CA SER A 112 -8.26 26.20 -14.97
C SER A 112 -6.81 26.73 -15.03
N ILE A 113 -6.44 27.66 -14.14
CA ILE A 113 -5.06 28.10 -13.92
C ILE A 113 -4.13 26.90 -13.63
N PHE A 114 -4.56 25.96 -12.79
CA PHE A 114 -3.78 24.75 -12.50
C PHE A 114 -3.50 23.94 -13.75
N GLY A 115 -4.52 23.70 -14.58
CA GLY A 115 -4.34 22.95 -15.83
C GLY A 115 -3.38 23.64 -16.80
N ARG A 116 -3.44 24.97 -16.92
CA ARG A 116 -2.59 25.75 -17.83
C ARG A 116 -1.15 25.89 -17.37
N GLN A 117 -0.93 26.13 -16.08
CA GLN A 117 0.40 26.48 -15.55
C GLN A 117 1.14 25.28 -14.93
N MET A 118 0.44 24.35 -14.28
CA MET A 118 1.08 23.21 -13.61
C MET A 118 1.71 22.23 -14.60
N GLY A 119 1.04 21.94 -15.72
CA GLY A 119 1.57 21.01 -16.73
C GLY A 119 2.96 21.40 -17.23
N PRO A 120 3.13 22.61 -17.81
CA PRO A 120 4.44 23.10 -18.23
C PRO A 120 5.46 23.22 -17.10
N LEU A 121 5.02 23.62 -15.89
CA LEU A 121 5.89 23.71 -14.72
C LEU A 121 6.47 22.34 -14.35
N MET A 122 5.64 21.30 -14.31
CA MET A 122 6.06 19.94 -14.00
C MET A 122 6.90 19.31 -15.13
N GLU A 123 6.60 19.61 -16.40
CA GLU A 123 7.45 19.17 -17.51
C GLU A 123 8.85 19.79 -17.43
N GLY A 124 8.95 21.10 -17.15
CA GLY A 124 10.22 21.78 -16.95
C GLY A 124 10.99 21.27 -15.73
N TRP A 125 10.27 20.97 -14.64
CA TRP A 125 10.84 20.32 -13.46
C TRP A 125 11.42 18.96 -13.78
N ASN A 126 10.66 18.09 -14.47
CA ASN A 126 11.11 16.74 -14.79
C ASN A 126 12.40 16.76 -15.62
N LYS A 127 12.49 17.63 -16.64
CA LYS A 127 13.73 17.80 -17.43
C LYS A 127 14.90 18.30 -16.59
N THR A 128 14.66 19.27 -15.71
CA THR A 128 15.69 19.82 -14.82
C THR A 128 16.21 18.77 -13.86
N ARG A 129 15.28 18.01 -13.27
CA ARG A 129 15.57 16.90 -12.38
C ARG A 129 16.37 15.82 -13.09
N GLU A 130 15.93 15.34 -14.26
CA GLU A 130 16.63 14.31 -15.04
C GLU A 130 18.08 14.71 -15.28
N ARG A 131 18.32 15.95 -15.70
CA ARG A 131 19.68 16.49 -15.88
C ARG A 131 20.49 16.48 -14.58
N LEU A 132 19.93 16.95 -13.46
CA LEU A 132 20.63 16.95 -12.17
C LEU A 132 20.95 15.53 -11.70
N ASP A 133 20.00 14.61 -11.87
CA ASP A 133 20.14 13.20 -11.52
C ASP A 133 21.26 12.56 -12.36
N GLU A 134 21.28 12.79 -13.67
CA GLU A 134 22.34 12.33 -14.58
C GLU A 134 23.71 12.91 -14.24
N GLU A 135 23.81 14.21 -13.99
CA GLU A 135 25.05 14.89 -13.61
C GLU A 135 25.66 14.27 -12.33
N LEU A 136 24.85 14.04 -11.30
CA LEU A 136 25.30 13.37 -10.08
C LEU A 136 25.83 11.96 -10.38
N ILE A 137 25.09 11.18 -11.17
CA ILE A 137 25.45 9.78 -11.47
C ILE A 137 26.72 9.69 -12.32
N VAL A 138 26.89 10.57 -13.32
CA VAL A 138 28.11 10.66 -14.12
C VAL A 138 29.31 11.05 -13.26
N ASN A 139 29.15 12.04 -12.37
CA ASN A 139 30.21 12.46 -11.46
C ASN A 139 30.56 11.38 -10.42
N LEU A 140 29.59 10.62 -9.93
CA LEU A 140 29.88 9.47 -9.06
C LEU A 140 30.67 8.39 -9.80
N ARG A 141 30.31 8.10 -11.05
CA ARG A 141 31.02 7.11 -11.87
C ARG A 141 32.47 7.53 -12.14
N SER A 142 32.74 8.83 -12.31
CA SER A 142 34.09 9.34 -12.57
C SER A 142 35.02 9.25 -11.37
N LEU A 143 34.50 9.05 -10.15
CA LEU A 143 35.31 8.78 -8.96
C LEU A 143 35.87 7.35 -8.94
N LEU A 144 35.33 6.44 -9.75
CA LEU A 144 35.68 5.03 -9.71
C LEU A 144 37.01 4.75 -10.40
N ARG A 145 37.80 3.88 -9.78
CA ARG A 145 38.93 3.24 -10.44
C ARG A 145 38.46 2.14 -11.39
N GLU A 146 39.34 1.67 -12.25
CA GLU A 146 39.04 0.63 -13.24
C GLU A 146 38.50 -0.67 -12.58
N ASP A 147 39.09 -1.10 -11.46
CA ASP A 147 38.64 -2.27 -10.68
C ASP A 147 37.24 -2.11 -10.07
N GLN A 148 36.83 -0.87 -9.77
CA GLN A 148 35.52 -0.58 -9.21
C GLN A 148 34.47 -0.36 -10.29
N ALA A 149 34.88 0.08 -11.49
CA ALA A 149 33.99 0.33 -12.61
C ALA A 149 33.22 -0.93 -13.06
N ASP A 150 33.82 -2.11 -12.89
CA ASP A 150 33.17 -3.41 -13.16
C ASP A 150 31.98 -3.68 -12.23
N ARG A 151 31.90 -2.99 -11.08
CA ARG A 151 30.79 -3.08 -10.12
C ARG A 151 29.65 -2.12 -10.45
N TRP A 152 29.83 -1.24 -11.43
CA TRP A 152 28.82 -0.27 -11.85
C TRP A 152 27.48 -0.90 -12.26
N PRO A 153 27.44 -2.01 -13.03
CA PRO A 153 26.18 -2.68 -13.33
C PRO A 153 25.44 -3.17 -12.10
N ILE A 154 26.14 -3.54 -11.02
CA ILE A 154 25.52 -3.93 -9.74
C ILE A 154 24.85 -2.72 -9.11
N PHE A 155 25.58 -1.59 -9.01
CA PHE A 155 25.05 -0.33 -8.50
C PHE A 155 23.79 0.11 -9.25
N GLU A 156 23.79 0.07 -10.58
CA GLU A 156 22.62 0.47 -11.37
C GLU A 156 21.39 -0.41 -11.09
N ARG A 157 21.59 -1.72 -10.95
CA ARG A 157 20.50 -2.65 -10.58
C ARG A 157 19.96 -2.36 -9.19
N GLU A 158 20.84 -2.13 -8.21
CA GLU A 158 20.44 -1.76 -6.85
C GLU A 158 19.60 -0.48 -6.84
N GLN A 159 20.05 0.55 -7.57
CA GLN A 159 19.33 1.81 -7.69
C GLN A 159 17.96 1.64 -8.36
N ARG A 160 17.91 0.93 -9.49
CA ARG A 160 16.65 0.64 -10.18
C ARG A 160 15.71 -0.18 -9.30
N ARG A 161 16.21 -1.18 -8.57
CA ARG A 161 15.39 -1.96 -7.64
C ARG A 161 14.81 -1.07 -6.55
N ALA A 162 15.63 -0.27 -5.87
CA ALA A 162 15.15 0.65 -4.82
C ALA A 162 14.08 1.64 -5.33
N LYS A 163 14.21 2.11 -6.57
CA LYS A 163 13.26 3.05 -7.20
C LYS A 163 11.98 2.38 -7.70
N LEU A 164 12.11 1.23 -8.37
CA LEU A 164 11.01 0.61 -9.12
C LEU A 164 10.23 -0.38 -8.26
N LEU A 165 10.87 -1.11 -7.36
CA LEU A 165 10.22 -2.15 -6.56
C LEU A 165 9.02 -1.61 -5.72
N PRO A 166 9.11 -0.43 -5.07
CA PRO A 166 7.98 0.14 -4.32
C PRO A 166 6.76 0.53 -5.17
N ASN A 167 6.89 0.63 -6.50
CA ASN A 167 5.76 0.88 -7.41
C ASN A 167 5.01 -0.44 -7.70
N SER A 168 4.59 -1.15 -6.65
CA SER A 168 3.80 -2.38 -6.74
C SER A 168 2.31 -2.10 -6.71
N ARG A 169 1.53 -3.07 -7.20
CA ARG A 169 0.08 -3.16 -6.98
C ARG A 169 -0.37 -4.57 -6.60
N LEU A 170 0.51 -5.56 -6.78
CA LEU A 170 0.22 -6.95 -6.43
C LEU A 170 0.97 -7.34 -5.16
N GLY A 171 0.35 -8.15 -4.30
CA GLY A 171 1.00 -8.72 -3.14
C GLY A 171 2.17 -9.60 -3.58
N GLY A 172 3.35 -9.34 -3.03
CA GLY A 172 4.59 -10.06 -3.36
C GLY A 172 5.44 -9.40 -4.45
N GLU A 173 4.90 -8.40 -5.16
CA GLU A 173 5.63 -7.66 -6.20
C GLU A 173 6.69 -6.70 -5.62
N ASP A 174 6.44 -6.09 -4.45
CA ASP A 174 7.38 -5.15 -3.80
C ASP A 174 8.36 -5.79 -2.82
N VAL A 175 8.38 -7.12 -2.71
CA VAL A 175 9.23 -7.80 -1.74
C VAL A 175 10.67 -7.82 -2.25
N ASP A 176 11.57 -7.18 -1.49
CA ASP A 176 13.02 -7.26 -1.73
C ASP A 176 13.59 -8.49 -0.99
N LEU A 177 13.95 -9.53 -1.74
CA LEU A 177 14.47 -10.76 -1.16
C LEU A 177 15.86 -10.60 -0.53
N LEU A 178 16.67 -9.62 -0.97
CA LEU A 178 17.96 -9.35 -0.33
C LEU A 178 17.78 -8.79 1.08
N LEU A 179 16.82 -7.86 1.24
CA LEU A 179 16.48 -7.34 2.56
C LEU A 179 15.88 -8.44 3.44
N LEU A 180 14.95 -9.22 2.88
CA LEU A 180 14.25 -10.26 3.63
C LEU A 180 15.21 -11.36 4.12
N VAL A 181 16.17 -11.78 3.30
CA VAL A 181 17.21 -12.73 3.70
C VAL A 181 18.20 -12.10 4.69
N GLY A 182 18.55 -10.83 4.51
CA GLY A 182 19.38 -10.09 5.47
C GLY A 182 18.80 -10.07 6.89
N ASP A 183 17.47 -9.95 7.01
CA ASP A 183 16.75 -9.95 8.28
C ASP A 183 16.68 -11.33 8.97
N LEU A 184 17.08 -12.42 8.29
CA LEU A 184 17.11 -13.76 8.89
C LEU A 184 18.33 -14.03 9.76
N GLU A 185 19.36 -13.17 9.69
CA GLU A 185 20.63 -13.30 10.41
C GLU A 185 21.30 -14.67 10.14
N LEU A 186 21.37 -15.06 8.87
CA LEU A 186 22.02 -16.31 8.45
C LEU A 186 23.50 -16.34 8.84
N SER A 187 24.02 -17.54 9.15
CA SER A 187 25.46 -17.77 9.25
C SER A 187 26.16 -17.50 7.91
N GLU A 188 27.48 -17.27 7.95
CA GLU A 188 28.27 -17.07 6.72
C GLU A 188 28.15 -18.26 5.75
N GLU A 189 28.10 -19.48 6.27
CA GLU A 189 27.93 -20.70 5.48
C GLU A 189 26.55 -20.75 4.82
N GLU A 190 25.48 -20.48 5.57
CA GLU A 190 24.12 -20.42 5.04
C GLU A 190 23.97 -19.33 3.97
N LEU A 191 24.52 -18.15 4.22
CA LEU A 191 24.50 -17.04 3.27
C LEU A 191 25.28 -17.39 2.00
N ALA A 192 26.45 -18.02 2.13
CA ALA A 192 27.25 -18.47 0.98
C ALA A 192 26.51 -19.49 0.12
N ARG A 193 25.69 -20.38 0.71
CA ARG A 193 24.85 -21.33 -0.03
C ARG A 193 23.79 -20.65 -0.90
N VAL A 194 23.13 -19.62 -0.38
CA VAL A 194 22.04 -18.93 -1.09
C VAL A 194 22.49 -17.74 -1.93
N ALA A 195 23.72 -17.25 -1.76
CA ALA A 195 24.24 -16.09 -2.46
C ALA A 195 24.12 -16.17 -3.99
N PRO A 196 24.47 -17.29 -4.67
CA PRO A 196 24.30 -17.39 -6.13
C PRO A 196 22.85 -17.24 -6.59
N MET A 197 21.88 -17.71 -5.79
CA MET A 197 20.45 -17.56 -6.10
C MET A 197 20.00 -16.11 -5.95
N LEU A 198 20.49 -15.40 -4.94
CA LEU A 198 20.21 -13.98 -4.72
C LEU A 198 20.82 -13.10 -5.81
N GLU A 199 22.03 -13.44 -6.28
CA GLU A 199 22.67 -12.76 -7.41
C GLU A 199 21.87 -12.95 -8.70
N GLN A 200 21.45 -14.19 -8.99
CA GLN A 200 20.60 -14.49 -10.15
C GLN A 200 19.26 -13.75 -10.05
N TRP A 201 18.62 -13.76 -8.88
CA TRP A 201 17.40 -13.01 -8.63
C TRP A 201 17.56 -11.52 -8.88
N ALA A 202 18.66 -10.91 -8.41
CA ALA A 202 18.91 -9.48 -8.61
C ALA A 202 19.00 -9.10 -10.09
N VAL A 203 19.49 -9.99 -10.95
CA VAL A 203 19.48 -9.81 -12.41
C VAL A 203 18.07 -9.97 -12.98
N GLU A 204 17.36 -11.04 -12.62
CA GLU A 204 16.03 -11.34 -13.14
C GLU A 204 14.98 -10.29 -12.74
N ILE A 205 15.02 -9.84 -11.49
CA ILE A 205 14.10 -8.82 -10.99
C ILE A 205 14.36 -7.47 -11.66
N ASP A 206 15.61 -7.11 -11.96
CA ASP A 206 15.94 -5.90 -12.70
C ASP A 206 15.36 -5.92 -14.13
N ILE A 207 15.49 -7.06 -14.83
CA ILE A 207 14.91 -7.27 -16.15
C ILE A 207 13.38 -7.14 -16.08
N ALA A 208 12.74 -7.80 -15.11
CA ALA A 208 11.29 -7.76 -14.93
C ALA A 208 10.78 -6.35 -14.58
N LEU A 209 11.45 -5.64 -13.66
CA LEU A 209 11.10 -4.29 -13.25
C LEU A 209 11.25 -3.28 -14.40
N THR A 210 12.34 -3.38 -15.16
CA THR A 210 12.57 -2.51 -16.31
C THR A 210 11.55 -2.78 -17.43
N SER A 211 11.24 -4.05 -17.71
CA SER A 211 10.20 -4.42 -18.67
C SER A 211 8.82 -3.91 -18.24
N ARG A 212 8.49 -4.02 -16.95
CA ARG A 212 7.26 -3.48 -16.38
C ARG A 212 7.22 -1.96 -16.52
N GLN A 213 8.27 -1.25 -16.13
CA GLN A 213 8.32 0.21 -16.21
C GLN A 213 8.14 0.71 -17.64
N ALA A 214 8.85 0.11 -18.61
CA ALA A 214 8.76 0.48 -20.02
C ALA A 214 7.36 0.25 -20.61
N ALA A 215 6.63 -0.76 -20.10
CA ALA A 215 5.27 -1.05 -20.54
C ALA A 215 4.21 -0.17 -19.86
N LEU A 216 4.36 0.15 -18.57
CA LEU A 216 3.33 0.86 -17.82
C LEU A 216 3.15 2.32 -18.27
N GLU A 217 4.21 3.01 -18.65
CA GLU A 217 4.13 4.42 -19.04
C GLU A 217 3.25 4.66 -20.29
N PRO A 218 3.44 3.96 -21.43
CA PRO A 218 2.53 4.10 -22.57
C PRO A 218 1.11 3.61 -22.26
N LEU A 219 0.94 2.54 -21.48
CA LEU A 219 -0.38 2.05 -21.07
C LEU A 219 -1.13 3.08 -20.22
N GLN A 220 -0.43 3.82 -19.35
CA GLN A 220 -1.04 4.90 -18.56
C GLN A 220 -1.52 6.04 -19.46
N ARG A 221 -0.73 6.43 -20.47
CA ARG A 221 -1.17 7.43 -21.47
C ARG A 221 -2.39 6.95 -22.25
N GLU A 222 -2.35 5.72 -22.74
CA GLU A 222 -3.47 5.12 -23.48
C GLU A 222 -4.73 5.04 -22.60
N MET A 223 -4.59 4.68 -21.32
CA MET A 223 -5.70 4.64 -20.37
C MET A 223 -6.36 6.02 -20.20
N ILE A 224 -5.57 7.10 -20.17
CA ILE A 224 -6.08 8.48 -20.10
C ILE A 224 -6.80 8.85 -21.41
N GLU A 225 -6.25 8.47 -22.56
CA GLU A 225 -6.87 8.72 -23.88
C GLU A 225 -8.19 7.96 -24.07
N LYS A 226 -8.28 6.74 -23.53
CA LYS A 226 -9.46 5.86 -23.60
C LYS A 226 -10.41 6.02 -22.41
N MET A 227 -10.25 7.07 -21.59
CA MET A 227 -11.07 7.30 -20.42
C MET A 227 -12.56 7.39 -20.82
N GLY A 228 -13.42 6.60 -20.17
CA GLY A 228 -14.85 6.44 -20.51
C GLY A 228 -15.17 5.23 -21.41
N ASP A 229 -14.17 4.59 -22.03
CA ASP A 229 -14.32 3.30 -22.71
C ASP A 229 -13.92 2.16 -21.77
N ARG A 230 -14.91 1.57 -21.10
CA ARG A 230 -14.70 0.52 -20.10
C ARG A 230 -14.00 -0.71 -20.66
N GLU A 231 -14.29 -1.10 -21.90
CA GLU A 231 -13.67 -2.29 -22.50
C GLU A 231 -12.20 -2.04 -22.85
N ALA A 232 -11.89 -0.87 -23.40
CA ALA A 232 -10.51 -0.48 -23.66
C ALA A 232 -9.69 -0.38 -22.37
N ILE A 233 -10.23 0.27 -21.33
CA ILE A 233 -9.58 0.36 -20.01
C ILE A 233 -9.33 -1.03 -19.41
N ALA A 234 -10.28 -1.95 -19.51
CA ALA A 234 -10.11 -3.31 -19.02
C ALA A 234 -8.96 -4.05 -19.72
N LYS A 235 -8.83 -3.91 -21.04
CA LYS A 235 -7.73 -4.51 -21.81
C LYS A 235 -6.37 -3.89 -21.44
N ILE A 236 -6.30 -2.57 -21.30
CA ILE A 236 -5.07 -1.87 -20.90
C ILE A 236 -4.66 -2.29 -19.48
N TRP A 237 -5.63 -2.39 -18.57
CA TRP A 237 -5.42 -2.88 -17.21
C TRP A 237 -4.86 -4.30 -17.20
N GLU A 238 -5.49 -5.23 -17.93
CA GLU A 238 -5.02 -6.62 -18.05
C GLU A 238 -3.57 -6.70 -18.55
N GLN A 239 -3.20 -5.89 -19.54
CA GLN A 239 -1.82 -5.81 -20.03
C GLN A 239 -0.85 -5.32 -18.96
N GLY A 240 -1.22 -4.27 -18.22
CA GLY A 240 -0.45 -3.76 -17.10
C GLY A 240 -0.28 -4.82 -15.99
N THR A 241 -1.36 -5.50 -15.62
CA THR A 241 -1.36 -6.58 -14.62
C THR A 241 -0.47 -7.74 -15.03
N LYS A 242 -0.51 -8.18 -16.30
CA LYS A 242 0.40 -9.23 -16.82
C LYS A 242 1.88 -8.86 -16.61
N LYS A 243 2.25 -7.59 -16.81
CA LYS A 243 3.63 -7.13 -16.57
C LYS A 243 4.02 -7.13 -15.10
N ARG A 244 3.07 -6.84 -14.20
CA ARG A 244 3.28 -6.90 -12.75
C ARG A 244 3.41 -8.34 -12.23
N ILE A 245 2.60 -9.26 -12.78
CA ILE A 245 2.66 -10.69 -12.45
C ILE A 245 4.07 -11.25 -12.69
N VAL A 246 4.73 -10.88 -13.81
CA VAL A 246 6.10 -11.33 -14.08
C VAL A 246 7.09 -10.95 -12.96
N VAL A 247 6.97 -9.75 -12.38
CA VAL A 247 7.82 -9.32 -11.25
C VAL A 247 7.54 -10.17 -10.02
N ARG A 248 6.27 -10.41 -9.70
CA ARG A 248 5.85 -11.29 -8.60
C ARG A 248 6.34 -12.73 -8.80
N ASP A 249 6.22 -13.27 -10.01
CA ASP A 249 6.63 -14.65 -10.33
C ASP A 249 8.14 -14.85 -10.13
N VAL A 250 8.97 -13.86 -10.49
CA VAL A 250 10.41 -13.89 -10.20
C VAL A 250 10.66 -14.00 -8.69
N ASN A 251 9.96 -13.20 -7.88
CA ASN A 251 10.06 -13.26 -6.42
C ASN A 251 9.60 -14.61 -5.87
N GLU A 252 8.42 -15.10 -6.26
CA GLU A 252 7.84 -16.34 -5.74
C GLU A 252 8.67 -17.58 -6.13
N ARG A 253 9.14 -17.64 -7.38
CA ARG A 253 10.01 -18.73 -7.84
C ARG A 253 11.33 -18.74 -7.07
N THR A 254 11.96 -17.59 -6.90
CA THR A 254 13.23 -17.48 -6.16
C THR A 254 13.02 -17.83 -4.69
N LEU A 255 11.94 -17.34 -4.07
CA LEU A 255 11.56 -17.67 -2.70
C LEU A 255 11.43 -19.19 -2.52
N ALA A 256 10.73 -19.89 -3.42
CA ALA A 256 10.58 -21.34 -3.34
C ALA A 256 11.95 -22.07 -3.36
N GLY A 257 12.87 -21.61 -4.20
CA GLY A 257 14.23 -22.14 -4.25
C GLY A 257 15.03 -21.85 -2.98
N LEU A 258 14.99 -20.61 -2.48
CA LEU A 258 15.66 -20.22 -1.23
C LEU A 258 15.16 -21.04 -0.04
N ARG A 259 13.85 -21.29 0.03
CA ARG A 259 13.25 -22.12 1.09
C ARG A 259 13.78 -23.55 1.07
N ALA A 260 13.92 -24.14 -0.12
CA ALA A 260 14.46 -25.49 -0.26
C ALA A 260 15.93 -25.55 0.18
N GLU A 261 16.73 -24.55 -0.18
CA GLU A 261 18.16 -24.50 0.15
C GLU A 261 18.43 -24.23 1.64
N LEU A 262 17.60 -23.41 2.28
CA LEU A 262 17.73 -23.07 3.71
C LEU A 262 17.22 -24.17 4.66
N GLY A 263 16.50 -25.15 4.14
CA GLY A 263 15.87 -26.21 4.93
C GLY A 263 14.60 -25.75 5.68
N PRO A 264 13.94 -26.67 6.41
CA PRO A 264 12.57 -26.44 6.91
C PRO A 264 12.42 -25.23 7.84
N GLU A 265 13.28 -25.12 8.87
CA GLU A 265 13.12 -24.07 9.89
C GLU A 265 13.34 -22.66 9.33
N LEU A 266 14.49 -22.43 8.68
CA LEU A 266 14.81 -21.14 8.07
C LEU A 266 13.95 -20.83 6.85
N GLY A 267 13.62 -21.85 6.05
CA GLY A 267 12.71 -21.72 4.92
C GLY A 267 11.30 -21.32 5.33
N ASP A 268 10.77 -21.84 6.44
CA ASP A 268 9.46 -21.44 6.94
C ASP A 268 9.48 -20.05 7.57
N ARG A 269 10.56 -19.68 8.26
CA ARG A 269 10.78 -18.29 8.73
C ARG A 269 10.81 -17.30 7.56
N LEU A 270 11.58 -17.61 6.51
CA LEU A 270 11.67 -16.79 5.30
C LEU A 270 10.29 -16.63 4.64
N HIS A 271 9.54 -17.72 4.51
CA HIS A 271 8.21 -17.71 3.91
C HIS A 271 7.21 -16.89 4.72
N ALA A 272 7.20 -17.05 6.04
CA ALA A 272 6.34 -16.27 6.92
C ALA A 272 6.65 -14.77 6.82
N ALA A 273 7.94 -14.40 6.76
CA ALA A 273 8.36 -13.02 6.58
C ALA A 273 7.93 -12.48 5.20
N TYR A 274 8.08 -13.27 4.14
CA TYR A 274 7.61 -12.94 2.79
C TYR A 274 6.11 -12.66 2.78
N LEU A 275 5.29 -13.57 3.31
CA LEU A 275 3.83 -13.43 3.31
C LEU A 275 3.37 -12.21 4.11
N LYS A 276 4.00 -11.93 5.26
CA LYS A 276 3.72 -10.72 6.05
C LYS A 276 4.01 -9.44 5.28
N ARG A 277 5.11 -9.41 4.51
CA ARG A 277 5.49 -8.25 3.69
C ARG A 277 4.58 -8.09 2.47
N ALA A 278 4.24 -9.20 1.82
CA ALA A 278 3.42 -9.26 0.61
C ALA A 278 1.94 -8.98 0.88
N PHE A 279 1.42 -9.39 2.04
CA PHE A 279 -0.01 -9.32 2.38
C PHE A 279 -0.24 -8.72 3.78
N PRO A 280 0.25 -7.50 4.07
CA PRO A 280 0.24 -6.94 5.42
C PRO A 280 -1.16 -6.91 6.05
N LEU A 281 -2.19 -6.62 5.25
CA LEU A 281 -3.59 -6.61 5.68
C LEU A 281 -4.07 -7.96 6.25
N ALA A 282 -3.59 -9.07 5.69
CA ALA A 282 -3.95 -10.42 6.13
C ALA A 282 -3.26 -10.82 7.45
N PHE A 283 -2.16 -10.14 7.80
CA PHE A 283 -1.34 -10.41 8.99
C PHE A 283 -1.47 -9.34 10.09
N GLU A 284 -2.37 -8.36 9.95
CA GLU A 284 -2.52 -7.32 10.98
C GLU A 284 -2.85 -7.92 12.37
N THR A 285 -2.37 -7.29 13.43
CA THR A 285 -2.71 -7.69 14.79
C THR A 285 -4.20 -7.48 15.07
N THR A 286 -4.90 -8.56 15.40
CA THR A 286 -6.33 -8.53 15.73
C THR A 286 -6.57 -8.03 17.16
N ARG A 287 -7.83 -7.74 17.51
CA ARG A 287 -8.20 -7.40 18.88
C ARG A 287 -8.02 -8.55 19.86
N ALA A 288 -8.24 -9.78 19.42
CA ALA A 288 -8.04 -10.95 20.26
C ALA A 288 -6.57 -11.09 20.69
N HIS A 289 -5.60 -10.86 19.79
CA HIS A 289 -4.18 -10.81 20.16
C HIS A 289 -3.90 -9.76 21.23
N ARG A 290 -4.41 -8.53 21.04
CA ARG A 290 -4.26 -7.45 22.03
C ARG A 290 -4.90 -7.82 23.38
N MET A 291 -6.02 -8.54 23.35
CA MET A 291 -6.68 -9.05 24.56
C MET A 291 -5.85 -10.12 25.26
N PHE A 292 -5.32 -11.12 24.54
CA PHE A 292 -4.42 -12.12 25.13
C PHE A 292 -3.20 -11.47 25.78
N GLU A 293 -2.58 -10.51 25.10
CA GLU A 293 -1.45 -9.74 25.63
C GLU A 293 -1.84 -8.96 26.89
N ALA A 294 -2.98 -8.28 26.87
CA ALA A 294 -3.48 -7.51 28.00
C ALA A 294 -3.78 -8.39 29.22
N VAL A 295 -4.40 -9.56 29.00
CA VAL A 295 -4.69 -10.54 30.04
C VAL A 295 -3.39 -11.03 30.69
N ARG A 296 -2.37 -11.37 29.89
CA ARG A 296 -1.07 -11.80 30.43
C ARG A 296 -0.35 -10.72 31.23
N LYS A 297 -0.48 -9.45 30.81
CA LYS A 297 0.21 -8.31 31.45
C LYS A 297 -0.50 -7.80 32.70
N HIS A 298 -1.83 -7.80 32.71
CA HIS A 298 -2.61 -7.07 33.70
C HIS A 298 -3.50 -7.97 34.56
N ALA A 299 -4.02 -9.06 34.01
CA ALA A 299 -4.79 -10.00 34.80
C ALA A 299 -3.85 -10.91 35.58
N LYS A 300 -3.90 -10.85 36.91
CA LYS A 300 -3.28 -11.86 37.77
C LYS A 300 -4.07 -13.16 37.63
N LEU A 301 -3.72 -13.97 36.63
CA LEU A 301 -4.38 -15.24 36.35
C LEU A 301 -4.16 -16.24 37.50
N ALA A 302 -5.20 -16.97 37.86
CA ALA A 302 -5.10 -18.12 38.73
C ALA A 302 -4.47 -19.30 37.95
N PRO A 303 -3.78 -20.24 38.62
CA PRO A 303 -3.13 -21.39 37.97
C PRO A 303 -4.08 -22.21 37.07
N GLU A 304 -5.36 -22.28 37.41
CA GLU A 304 -6.38 -22.97 36.62
C GLU A 304 -6.87 -22.21 35.38
N GLN A 305 -6.69 -20.88 35.33
CA GLN A 305 -7.11 -20.04 34.19
C GLN A 305 -6.07 -20.03 33.07
N GLU A 306 -4.78 -20.08 33.42
CA GLU A 306 -3.67 -20.05 32.47
C GLU A 306 -3.73 -21.11 31.37
N PRO A 307 -3.95 -22.42 31.66
CA PRO A 307 -4.06 -23.42 30.60
C PRO A 307 -5.27 -23.18 29.68
N ILE A 308 -6.37 -22.62 30.21
CA ILE A 308 -7.56 -22.30 29.40
C ILE A 308 -7.25 -21.14 28.44
N ILE A 309 -6.57 -20.10 28.93
CA ILE A 309 -6.17 -18.96 28.08
C ILE A 309 -5.19 -19.38 26.99
N ASN A 310 -4.23 -20.26 27.30
CA ASN A 310 -3.28 -20.78 26.33
C ASN A 310 -3.95 -21.65 25.25
N ASP A 311 -4.91 -22.50 25.64
CA ASP A 311 -5.71 -23.30 24.70
C ASP A 311 -6.57 -22.41 23.78
N LEU A 312 -7.24 -21.40 24.34
CA LEU A 312 -8.01 -20.42 23.56
C LEU A 312 -7.13 -19.68 22.55
N GLU A 313 -5.93 -19.25 22.94
CA GLU A 313 -5.01 -18.59 22.02
C GLU A 313 -4.52 -19.53 20.92
N SER A 314 -4.17 -20.77 21.27
CA SER A 314 -3.77 -21.78 20.27
C SER A 314 -4.89 -22.05 19.26
N GLN A 315 -6.13 -22.21 19.71
CA GLN A 315 -7.27 -22.42 18.82
C GLN A 315 -7.57 -21.19 17.96
N PHE A 316 -7.47 -20.00 18.54
CA PHE A 316 -7.65 -18.75 17.82
C PHE A 316 -6.62 -18.60 16.70
N ASN A 317 -5.33 -18.82 17.00
CA ASN A 317 -4.24 -18.71 16.04
C ASN A 317 -4.40 -19.72 14.89
N THR A 318 -4.68 -20.99 15.18
CA THR A 318 -4.93 -22.00 14.13
C THR A 318 -6.07 -21.62 13.19
N ARG A 319 -7.18 -21.08 13.72
CA ARG A 319 -8.31 -20.63 12.90
C ARG A 319 -7.95 -19.38 12.11
N LEU A 320 -7.23 -18.45 12.73
CA LEU A 320 -6.78 -17.23 12.08
C LEU A 320 -5.84 -17.54 10.92
N ASP A 321 -4.90 -18.47 11.07
CA ASP A 321 -3.99 -18.88 9.99
C ASP A 321 -4.78 -19.43 8.78
N GLY A 322 -5.81 -20.24 9.03
CA GLY A 322 -6.72 -20.71 7.99
C GLY A 322 -7.46 -19.57 7.27
N LEU A 323 -7.87 -18.53 8.01
CA LEU A 323 -8.49 -17.33 7.43
C LEU A 323 -7.49 -16.46 6.66
N THR A 324 -6.27 -16.31 7.18
CA THR A 324 -5.20 -15.54 6.54
C THR A 324 -4.85 -16.13 5.19
N ASN A 325 -4.73 -17.46 5.07
CA ASN A 325 -4.50 -18.11 3.78
C ASN A 325 -5.65 -17.85 2.78
N ARG A 326 -6.90 -17.98 3.23
CA ARG A 326 -8.08 -17.66 2.40
C ARG A 326 -8.11 -16.18 1.99
N LEU A 327 -7.70 -15.26 2.86
CA LEU A 327 -7.58 -13.84 2.57
C LEU A 327 -6.52 -13.57 1.52
N ILE A 328 -5.35 -14.21 1.62
CA ILE A 328 -4.28 -14.10 0.61
C ILE A 328 -4.78 -14.56 -0.75
N ASP A 329 -5.47 -15.70 -0.82
CA ASP A 329 -6.05 -16.20 -2.08
C ASP A 329 -7.11 -15.25 -2.66
N ALA A 330 -7.97 -14.68 -1.80
CA ALA A 330 -8.96 -13.70 -2.21
C ALA A 330 -8.31 -12.42 -2.75
N ILE A 331 -7.29 -11.89 -2.06
CA ILE A 331 -6.51 -10.73 -2.50
C ILE A 331 -5.89 -10.99 -3.87
N ARG A 332 -5.21 -12.13 -4.05
CA ARG A 332 -4.56 -12.51 -5.33
C ARG A 332 -5.55 -12.60 -6.49
N LYS A 333 -6.79 -13.01 -6.22
CA LYS A 333 -7.86 -13.05 -7.22
C LYS A 333 -8.32 -11.65 -7.58
N GLU A 334 -8.62 -10.82 -6.58
CA GLU A 334 -9.10 -9.45 -6.77
C GLU A 334 -8.08 -8.56 -7.49
N GLU A 335 -6.79 -8.72 -7.17
CA GLU A 335 -5.67 -8.01 -7.80
C GLU A 335 -5.59 -8.19 -9.33
N GLN A 336 -6.18 -9.26 -9.88
CA GLN A 336 -6.20 -9.53 -11.31
C GLN A 336 -7.38 -8.88 -12.02
N GLU A 337 -8.39 -8.46 -11.28
CA GLU A 337 -9.60 -7.86 -11.82
C GLU A 337 -9.42 -6.34 -11.99
N LEU A 338 -10.20 -5.74 -12.89
CA LEU A 338 -10.24 -4.29 -13.04
C LEU A 338 -10.98 -3.69 -11.83
N PRO A 339 -10.33 -2.85 -10.99
CA PRO A 339 -10.99 -2.29 -9.83
C PRO A 339 -12.21 -1.46 -10.26
N PRO A 340 -13.37 -1.59 -9.58
CA PRO A 340 -14.58 -0.89 -10.00
C PRO A 340 -14.44 0.64 -10.03
N PHE A 341 -13.59 1.23 -9.19
CA PHE A 341 -13.33 2.67 -9.23
C PHE A 341 -12.65 3.10 -10.53
N ILE A 342 -11.75 2.28 -11.09
CA ILE A 342 -11.11 2.50 -12.40
C ILE A 342 -12.09 2.23 -13.53
N ALA A 343 -12.87 1.15 -13.41
CA ALA A 343 -13.90 0.78 -14.39
C ALA A 343 -14.97 1.87 -14.57
N ASN A 344 -15.23 2.64 -13.52
CA ASN A 344 -16.23 3.71 -13.49
C ASN A 344 -15.63 5.12 -13.64
N MET A 345 -14.32 5.25 -13.93
CA MET A 345 -13.73 6.57 -14.22
C MET A 345 -14.36 7.16 -15.48
N GLN A 346 -15.04 8.29 -15.33
CA GLN A 346 -15.61 9.05 -16.44
C GLN A 346 -14.74 10.28 -16.73
N PRO A 347 -14.55 10.63 -18.01
CA PRO A 347 -13.94 11.90 -18.37
C PRO A 347 -14.90 13.02 -17.94
N VAL A 348 -14.47 13.90 -17.04
CA VAL A 348 -15.25 15.09 -16.71
C VAL A 348 -14.95 16.16 -17.76
N ARG A 349 -15.98 16.47 -18.54
CA ARG A 349 -15.99 17.64 -19.40
C ARG A 349 -16.42 18.81 -18.51
N ASP A 350 -15.50 19.71 -18.17
CA ASP A 350 -15.95 20.98 -17.59
C ASP A 350 -16.77 21.73 -18.66
N ASN A 351 -17.76 22.52 -18.25
CA ASN A 351 -18.63 23.29 -19.14
C ASN A 351 -17.91 24.44 -19.90
N ARG A 352 -16.58 24.53 -19.82
CA ARG A 352 -15.70 25.53 -20.45
C ARG A 352 -14.60 24.91 -21.32
N GLY A 353 -14.64 23.60 -21.59
CA GLY A 353 -13.71 22.92 -22.48
C GLY A 353 -12.38 22.50 -21.85
N GLY A 354 -12.25 22.55 -20.53
CA GLY A 354 -11.13 21.97 -19.79
C GLY A 354 -11.26 20.45 -19.64
N ARG A 355 -10.22 19.71 -20.02
CA ARG A 355 -10.09 18.27 -19.71
C ARG A 355 -9.58 18.13 -18.27
N GLY A 356 -10.46 17.79 -17.34
CA GLY A 356 -10.11 17.39 -15.97
C GLY A 356 -10.73 16.04 -15.66
N ALA A 357 -10.07 15.20 -14.86
CA ALA A 357 -10.66 13.97 -14.35
C ALA A 357 -11.15 14.21 -12.92
N GLU A 358 -12.47 14.15 -12.69
CA GLU A 358 -13.00 14.02 -11.32
C GLU A 358 -13.07 12.53 -11.02
N ILE A 359 -12.29 12.08 -10.04
CA ILE A 359 -12.44 10.71 -9.51
C ILE A 359 -13.72 10.73 -8.67
N VAL A 360 -14.85 10.35 -9.26
CA VAL A 360 -16.04 10.03 -8.48
C VAL A 360 -15.74 8.72 -7.74
N ILE A 361 -15.23 8.82 -6.52
CA ILE A 361 -15.15 7.69 -5.57
C ILE A 361 -16.58 7.37 -5.12
N ALA A 362 -17.40 6.85 -6.04
CA ALA A 362 -18.72 6.32 -5.74
C ALA A 362 -18.55 4.97 -5.07
N GLY A 363 -18.39 4.97 -3.74
CA GLY A 363 -18.31 3.77 -2.91
C GLY A 363 -17.02 2.98 -3.14
N ALA A 364 -16.11 3.00 -2.17
CA ALA A 364 -14.95 2.11 -2.19
C ALA A 364 -15.44 0.66 -2.42
N PRO A 365 -15.03 -0.02 -3.52
CA PRO A 365 -15.58 -1.31 -3.91
C PRO A 365 -14.99 -2.50 -3.13
N PHE A 366 -14.17 -2.23 -2.13
CA PHE A 366 -13.50 -3.25 -1.31
C PHE A 366 -14.49 -3.81 -0.29
N GLY A 367 -15.33 -4.72 -0.79
CA GLY A 367 -16.45 -5.35 -0.11
C GLY A 367 -17.23 -6.32 -1.00
N GLN A 368 -16.76 -6.58 -2.23
CA GLN A 368 -17.28 -7.68 -3.04
C GLN A 368 -16.81 -9.02 -2.44
N GLU A 369 -17.70 -10.02 -2.48
CA GLU A 369 -17.37 -11.40 -2.10
C GLU A 369 -16.27 -11.94 -3.04
N PRO A 370 -15.27 -12.68 -2.55
CA PRO A 370 -15.16 -13.28 -1.21
C PRO A 370 -14.36 -12.47 -0.17
N TYR A 371 -13.68 -11.38 -0.56
CA TYR A 371 -12.75 -10.66 0.33
C TYR A 371 -13.47 -10.00 1.52
N GLY A 372 -14.59 -9.32 1.27
CA GLY A 372 -15.39 -8.67 2.32
C GLY A 372 -15.92 -9.66 3.36
N GLY A 373 -16.40 -10.83 2.91
CA GLY A 373 -16.88 -11.91 3.77
C GLY A 373 -15.78 -12.47 4.69
N LEU A 374 -14.57 -12.65 4.17
CA LEU A 374 -13.42 -13.15 4.94
C LEU A 374 -12.94 -12.14 6.00
N LEU A 375 -12.95 -10.84 5.69
CA LEU A 375 -12.63 -9.81 6.69
C LEU A 375 -13.66 -9.79 7.83
N LYS A 376 -14.94 -9.97 7.51
CA LYS A 376 -15.99 -10.12 8.50
C LYS A 376 -15.78 -11.38 9.35
N GLU A 377 -15.49 -12.53 8.73
CA GLU A 377 -15.21 -13.79 9.43
C GLU A 377 -14.02 -13.65 10.40
N ARG A 378 -12.95 -12.96 9.98
CA ARG A 378 -11.80 -12.62 10.82
C ARG A 378 -12.17 -11.71 11.99
N PHE A 379 -13.02 -10.71 11.76
CA PHE A 379 -13.53 -9.83 12.82
C PHE A 379 -14.39 -10.61 13.83
N ASP A 380 -15.32 -11.43 13.35
CA ASP A 380 -16.22 -12.23 14.17
C ASP A 380 -15.44 -13.28 14.98
N LEU A 381 -14.41 -13.90 14.40
CA LEU A 381 -13.50 -14.80 15.13
C LEU A 381 -12.84 -14.08 16.31
N ALA A 382 -12.30 -12.89 16.10
CA ALA A 382 -11.67 -12.11 17.17
C ALA A 382 -12.68 -11.71 18.26
N LYS A 383 -13.88 -11.24 17.87
CA LYS A 383 -14.95 -10.88 18.79
C LYS A 383 -15.40 -12.05 19.66
N ASN A 384 -15.65 -13.20 19.04
CA ASN A 384 -16.08 -14.40 19.75
C ASN A 384 -15.00 -14.90 20.73
N THR A 385 -13.73 -14.83 20.33
CA THR A 385 -12.60 -15.19 21.19
C THR A 385 -12.49 -14.27 22.40
N ILE A 386 -12.69 -12.95 22.23
CA ILE A 386 -12.71 -12.01 23.35
C ILE A 386 -13.81 -12.36 24.36
N THR A 387 -15.02 -12.68 23.89
CA THR A 387 -16.12 -13.12 24.76
C THR A 387 -15.76 -14.39 25.55
N GLN A 388 -15.02 -15.33 24.94
CA GLN A 388 -14.53 -16.54 25.61
C GLN A 388 -13.43 -16.23 26.63
N ILE A 389 -12.50 -15.32 26.32
CA ILE A 389 -11.50 -14.87 27.30
C ILE A 389 -12.21 -14.26 28.51
N GLU A 390 -13.18 -13.36 28.28
CA GLU A 390 -13.93 -12.72 29.35
C GLU A 390 -14.74 -13.72 30.19
N SER A 391 -15.23 -14.85 29.65
CA SER A 391 -15.94 -15.83 30.48
C SER A 391 -15.02 -16.59 31.44
N VAL A 392 -13.71 -16.63 31.16
CA VAL A 392 -12.69 -17.23 32.03
C VAL A 392 -12.29 -16.29 33.18
N LEU A 393 -12.36 -14.98 32.95
CA LEU A 393 -11.90 -13.96 33.90
C LEU A 393 -12.94 -13.60 34.96
N THR A 394 -12.47 -13.34 36.17
CA THR A 394 -13.28 -12.76 37.25
C THR A 394 -13.62 -11.29 36.96
N PRO A 395 -14.68 -10.71 37.57
CA PRO A 395 -15.01 -9.29 37.40
C PRO A 395 -13.83 -8.35 37.73
N VAL A 396 -13.10 -8.62 38.81
CA VAL A 396 -11.93 -7.84 39.23
C VAL A 396 -10.81 -7.89 38.18
N GLN A 397 -10.57 -9.07 37.58
CA GLN A 397 -9.59 -9.19 36.50
C GLN A 397 -10.03 -8.40 35.26
N LYS A 398 -11.33 -8.41 34.91
CA LYS A 398 -11.84 -7.63 33.77
C LYS A 398 -11.66 -6.13 33.96
N GLU A 399 -11.94 -5.63 35.16
CA GLU A 399 -11.76 -4.21 35.50
C GLU A 399 -10.29 -3.76 35.43
N SER A 400 -9.35 -4.70 35.59
CA SER A 400 -7.91 -4.41 35.45
C SER A 400 -7.42 -4.35 34.01
N LEU A 401 -8.24 -4.75 33.03
CA LEU A 401 -7.85 -4.74 31.62
C LEU A 401 -7.98 -3.32 31.03
N PRO A 402 -7.09 -2.92 30.11
CA PRO A 402 -7.26 -1.70 29.36
C PRO A 402 -8.54 -1.77 28.52
N SER A 403 -9.21 -0.63 28.35
CA SER A 403 -10.35 -0.55 27.42
C SER A 403 -9.86 -0.81 26.00
N ILE A 404 -10.19 -1.97 25.46
CA ILE A 404 -9.99 -2.26 24.04
C ILE A 404 -11.14 -1.63 23.29
N ASP A 405 -10.84 -0.67 22.41
CA ASP A 405 -11.86 -0.02 21.60
C ASP A 405 -12.58 -1.05 20.72
N MET A 406 -13.84 -1.33 21.07
CA MET A 406 -14.71 -2.22 20.33
C MET A 406 -15.44 -1.51 19.19
N SER A 407 -15.36 -0.18 19.11
CA SER A 407 -16.07 0.65 18.13
C SER A 407 -15.39 0.70 16.76
N GLU A 408 -14.13 0.28 16.65
CA GLU A 408 -13.46 0.14 15.38
C GLU A 408 -14.30 -0.82 14.51
N THR A 409 -14.85 -0.30 13.41
CA THR A 409 -15.78 -1.06 12.56
C THR A 409 -15.01 -1.78 11.45
N VAL A 410 -15.65 -2.77 10.83
CA VAL A 410 -15.18 -3.33 9.54
C VAL A 410 -14.89 -2.18 8.55
N ASN A 411 -15.69 -1.11 8.57
CA ASN A 411 -15.47 0.07 7.74
C ASN A 411 -14.17 0.83 8.06
N ALA A 412 -13.74 0.91 9.33
CA ALA A 412 -12.46 1.53 9.71
C ALA A 412 -11.24 0.67 9.32
N PHE A 413 -11.41 -0.65 9.26
CA PHE A 413 -10.41 -1.58 8.72
C PHE A 413 -10.33 -1.46 7.20
N VAL A 414 -11.47 -1.54 6.50
CA VAL A 414 -11.58 -1.38 5.04
C VAL A 414 -11.06 -0.02 4.59
N SER A 415 -11.36 1.07 5.31
CA SER A 415 -10.86 2.42 4.96
C SER A 415 -9.34 2.56 5.09
N ARG A 416 -8.68 1.75 5.92
CA ARG A 416 -7.21 1.68 5.99
C ARG A 416 -6.65 0.87 4.83
N ALA A 417 -7.27 -0.26 4.49
CA ALA A 417 -6.88 -1.06 3.33
C ALA A 417 -6.94 -0.25 2.02
N VAL A 418 -7.99 0.55 1.83
CA VAL A 418 -8.13 1.45 0.66
C VAL A 418 -6.99 2.47 0.58
N ARG A 419 -6.53 2.97 1.73
CA ARG A 419 -5.47 3.99 1.80
C ARG A 419 -4.05 3.46 1.51
N PHE A 420 -3.85 2.14 1.55
CA PHE A 420 -2.57 1.53 1.21
C PHE A 420 -2.43 1.20 -0.29
N GLN A 421 -3.53 1.25 -1.05
CA GLN A 421 -3.56 0.85 -2.48
C GLN A 421 -3.80 2.01 -3.45
N LEU A 422 -4.21 3.19 -2.96
CA LEU A 422 -4.24 4.46 -3.67
C LEU A 422 -2.99 5.26 -3.31
#